data_AF-A0A958C1I2-F1
#
_entry.id   AF-A0A958C1I2-F1
#
_cell.length_a   1.000
_cell.length_b   1.000
_cell.length_c   1.000
_cell.angle_alpha   90.00
_cell.angle_beta   90.00
_cell.angle_gamma   90.00
#
_symmetry.space_group_name_H-M   'P 1'
#
loop_
_entity.id
_entity.type
_entity.pdbx_description
1 polymer ?
#
loop_
_entity_poly.entity_id
_entity_poly.type
_entity_poly.pdbx_seq_one_letter_code
_entity_poly.pdbx_strand_id
1 'polypeptide(L)' 'MFQDMLRGAPTEIDAICGAVVEAGEQTGVLTPVNRTLWRLVRAAVNGDRLSVISNQTGTDTDHVSRVTKHENSHHTR' A
#
# COMPACT_ATOMS: atom_id res chain seq x y z
N MET A 1 -20.29 -11.92 0.26
CA MET A 1 -19.08 -12.07 1.13
C MET A 1 -19.02 -13.34 1.98
N PHE A 2 -19.82 -13.56 3.04
CA PHE A 2 -19.63 -14.76 3.91
C PHE A 2 -19.81 -16.10 3.19
N GLN A 3 -20.79 -16.20 2.30
CA GLN A 3 -20.97 -17.39 1.46
C GLN A 3 -19.81 -17.59 0.48
N ASP A 4 -19.18 -16.52 0.01
CA ASP A 4 -17.99 -16.59 -0.85
C ASP A 4 -16.79 -17.14 -0.08
N MET A 5 -16.64 -16.72 1.17
CA MET A 5 -15.63 -17.27 2.08
C MET A 5 -15.87 -18.77 2.34
N LEU A 6 -17.11 -19.18 2.63
CA LEU A 6 -17.44 -20.59 2.88
C LEU A 6 -17.21 -21.51 1.67
N ARG A 7 -17.39 -20.99 0.46
CA ARG A 7 -17.19 -21.76 -0.78
C ARG A 7 -15.81 -21.54 -1.42
N GLY A 8 -14.91 -20.79 -0.77
CA GLY A 8 -13.57 -20.48 -1.27
C GLY A 8 -13.54 -19.63 -2.55
N ALA A 9 -14.62 -18.90 -2.84
CA ALA A 9 -14.67 -18.01 -3.99
C ALA A 9 -14.00 -16.66 -3.68
N PRO A 10 -13.47 -15.96 -4.70
CA PRO A 10 -12.98 -14.60 -4.54
C PRO A 10 -14.05 -13.71 -3.89
N THR A 11 -13.67 -12.98 -2.85
CA THR A 11 -14.57 -12.06 -2.15
C THR A 11 -14.57 -10.67 -2.82
N GLU A 12 -15.56 -9.84 -2.51
CA GLU A 12 -15.55 -8.43 -2.90
C GLU A 12 -14.32 -7.67 -2.37
N ILE A 13 -13.78 -8.08 -1.20
CA ILE A 13 -12.52 -7.56 -0.68
C ILE A 13 -11.33 -7.95 -1.57
N ASP A 14 -11.32 -9.14 -2.15
CA ASP A 14 -10.28 -9.55 -3.09
C ASP A 14 -10.28 -8.69 -4.34
N ALA A 15 -11.46 -8.41 -4.90
CA ALA A 15 -11.59 -7.58 -6.08
C ALA A 15 -11.26 -6.10 -5.79
N ILE A 16 -11.90 -5.51 -4.78
CA ILE A 16 -11.80 -4.06 -4.52
C ILE A 16 -10.48 -3.72 -3.83
N CYS A 17 -10.16 -4.37 -2.71
CA CYS A 17 -8.92 -4.04 -1.98
C CYS A 17 -7.69 -4.49 -2.77
N GLY A 18 -7.77 -5.60 -3.53
CA GLY A 18 -6.72 -5.99 -4.46
C GLY A 18 -6.47 -4.93 -5.53
N ALA A 19 -7.52 -4.47 -6.22
CA ALA A 19 -7.40 -3.43 -7.25
C ALA A 19 -6.86 -2.10 -6.68
N VAL A 20 -7.30 -1.69 -5.49
CA VAL A 20 -6.77 -0.47 -4.84
C VAL A 20 -5.30 -0.62 -4.47
N VAL A 21 -4.89 -1.78 -3.97
CA VAL A 21 -3.48 -2.04 -3.63
C VAL A 21 -2.62 -1.99 -4.89
N GLU A 22 -3.05 -2.63 -5.96
CA GLU A 22 -2.36 -2.61 -7.26
C GLU A 22 -2.26 -1.18 -7.83
N ALA A 23 -3.35 -0.41 -7.82
CA ALA A 23 -3.34 0.98 -8.27
C ALA A 23 -2.41 1.85 -7.41
N GLY A 24 -2.35 1.62 -6.09
CA GLY A 24 -1.42 2.28 -5.19
C GLY A 24 0.04 1.95 -5.50
N GLU A 25 0.35 0.68 -5.78
CA GLU A 25 1.69 0.25 -6.20
C GLU A 25 2.12 0.89 -7.52
N GLN A 26 1.20 1.01 -8.49
CA GLN A 26 1.47 1.64 -9.78
C GLN A 26 1.69 3.17 -9.69
N THR A 27 1.09 3.83 -8.69
CA THR A 27 1.13 5.29 -8.53
C THR A 27 2.05 5.77 -7.41
N GLY A 28 2.71 4.85 -6.69
CA GLY A 28 3.53 5.17 -5.53
C GLY A 28 2.73 5.61 -4.29
N VAL A 29 1.42 5.41 -4.28
CA VAL A 29 0.54 5.76 -3.14
C VAL A 29 0.40 4.57 -2.21
N LEU A 30 0.74 4.75 -0.93
CA LEU A 30 0.58 3.72 0.07
C LEU A 30 -0.89 3.45 0.39
N THR A 31 -1.28 2.17 0.39
CA THR A 31 -2.65 1.70 0.70
C THR A 31 -2.67 0.74 1.90
N PRO A 32 -2.16 1.16 3.08
CA PRO A 32 -1.88 0.25 4.20
C PRO A 32 -3.14 -0.43 4.75
N VAL A 33 -4.26 0.27 4.80
CA VAL A 33 -5.54 -0.27 5.29
C VAL A 33 -6.07 -1.32 4.32
N ASN A 34 -6.17 -1.01 3.02
CA ASN A 34 -6.63 -1.94 2.00
C ASN A 34 -5.74 -3.18 1.94
N ARG A 35 -4.42 -3.03 2.03
CA ARG A 35 -3.49 -4.17 2.08
C ARG A 35 -3.71 -5.05 3.30
N THR A 36 -3.94 -4.44 4.47
CA THR A 36 -4.20 -5.18 5.71
C THR A 36 -5.49 -5.96 5.64
N LEU A 37 -6.59 -5.32 5.23
CA LEU A 37 -7.90 -5.96 5.06
C LEU A 37 -7.83 -7.10 4.03
N TRP A 38 -7.20 -6.86 2.88
CA TRP A 38 -7.05 -7.87 1.84
C TRP A 38 -6.29 -9.11 2.32
N ARG A 39 -5.24 -8.93 3.11
CA ARG A 39 -4.47 -10.04 3.70
C ARG A 39 -5.23 -10.79 4.78
N LEU A 40 -5.90 -10.07 5.69
CA LEU A 40 -6.69 -10.69 6.77
C LEU A 40 -7.81 -11.56 6.21
N VAL A 41 -8.52 -11.07 5.19
CA VAL A 41 -9.61 -11.84 4.56
C VAL A 41 -9.05 -13.06 3.83
N ARG A 42 -7.94 -12.93 3.08
CA ARG A 42 -7.31 -14.10 2.44
C ARG A 42 -6.83 -15.15 3.44
N ALA A 43 -6.24 -14.72 4.56
CA ALA A 43 -5.84 -15.64 5.63
C ALA A 43 -7.05 -16.35 6.25
N ALA A 44 -8.17 -15.65 6.42
CA ALA A 44 -9.41 -16.24 6.93
C ALA A 44 -10.05 -17.24 5.96
N VAL A 45 -9.91 -17.03 4.64
CA VAL A 45 -10.42 -17.95 3.61
C VAL A 45 -9.50 -19.16 3.41
N ASN A 46 -8.18 -18.95 3.39
CA ASN A 46 -7.22 -19.99 3.03
C ASN A 46 -6.60 -20.73 4.24
N GLY A 47 -6.85 -20.28 5.47
CA GLY A 47 -6.19 -20.81 6.67
C GLY A 47 -4.70 -20.49 6.78
N ASP A 48 -4.17 -19.64 5.89
CA ASP A 48 -2.75 -19.29 5.83
C ASP A 48 -2.34 -18.40 7.01
N ARG A 49 -1.25 -18.77 7.71
CA ARG A 49 -0.64 -17.92 8.74
C ARG A 49 -0.02 -16.70 8.07
N LEU A 50 -0.50 -15.51 8.47
CA LEU A 50 0.06 -14.24 8.04
C LEU A 50 1.55 -14.13 8.44
N SER A 51 2.44 -14.05 7.46
CA SER A 51 3.84 -13.68 7.69
C SER A 51 3.92 -12.20 8.10
N VAL A 52 4.63 -11.92 9.19
CA VAL A 52 4.83 -10.59 9.79
C VAL A 52 5.22 -9.55 8.73
N ILE A 53 4.57 -8.39 8.81
CA ILE A 53 4.67 -7.31 7.84
C ILE A 53 5.94 -6.50 8.13
N SER A 54 6.95 -6.56 7.24
CA SER A 54 7.95 -5.49 7.18
C SER A 54 7.23 -4.23 6.68
N ASN A 55 7.16 -3.21 7.55
CA ASN A 55 6.74 -1.88 7.15
C ASN A 55 7.76 -1.41 6.10
N GLN A 56 7.40 -1.45 4.82
CA GLN A 56 8.15 -0.71 3.81
C GLN A 56 7.81 0.76 4.03
N THR A 57 8.41 1.34 5.07
CA THR A 57 8.59 2.78 5.16
C THR A 57 9.51 3.12 3.99
N GLY A 58 8.92 3.40 2.84
CA GLY A 58 9.60 4.16 1.80
C GLY A 58 9.95 5.49 2.41
N THR A 59 11.14 5.57 3.02
CA THR A 59 11.87 6.82 3.16
C THR A 59 12.26 7.23 1.76
N ASP A 60 11.31 7.75 0.99
CA ASP A 60 11.62 8.52 -0.20
C ASP A 60 11.97 9.94 0.23
N THR A 61 13.06 10.02 1.01
CA THR A 61 13.68 11.29 1.42
C THR A 61 14.52 11.87 0.27
N ASP A 62 14.64 11.15 -0.86
CA ASP A 62 15.46 11.56 -2.01
C ASP A 62 14.75 12.54 -2.95
N HIS A 63 13.42 12.73 -2.83
CA HIS A 63 12.71 13.73 -3.63
C HIS A 63 12.78 15.19 -3.11
N VAL A 64 13.17 15.42 -1.85
CA VAL A 64 13.23 16.79 -1.28
C VAL A 64 14.55 17.51 -1.61
N SER A 65 15.59 16.80 -2.07
CA SER A 65 16.92 17.38 -2.30
C SER A 65 17.13 18.04 -3.67
N ARG A 66 16.15 18.04 -4.59
CA ARG A 66 16.27 18.71 -5.91
C ARG A 66 15.60 20.08 -6.01
N VAL A 67 14.83 20.53 -5.01
CA VAL A 67 14.10 21.81 -5.09
C VAL A 67 14.78 22.95 -4.30
N THR A 68 15.76 22.67 -3.43
CA THR A 68 16.30 23.70 -2.51
C THR A 68 17.68 24.26 -2.88
N LYS A 69 18.28 23.87 -4.01
CA LYS A 69 19.65 24.32 -4.37
C LYS A 69 19.78 25.50 -5.35
N HIS A 70 18.69 26.14 -5.80
CA HIS A 70 18.83 27.21 -6.81
C HIS A 70 18.43 28.64 -6.38
N GLU A 71 17.91 28.88 -5.18
CA GLU A 71 17.49 30.24 -4.80
C GLU A 71 17.98 30.58 -3.39
N ASN A 72 19.25 30.98 -3.29
CA ASN A 72 19.72 31.94 -2.28
C ASN A 72 21.16 32.42 -2.54
N SER A 73 21.56 32.54 -3.81
CA SER A 73 22.61 33.49 -4.18
C SER A 73 21.92 34.75 -4.65
N HIS A 74 21.82 35.74 -3.76
CA HIS A 74 21.81 37.19 -4.00
C HIS A 74 21.13 37.89 -2.82
N HIS A 75 21.86 38.08 -1.71
CA HIS A 75 21.61 39.18 -0.80
C HIS A 75 22.77 40.17 -0.93
N THR A 76 22.53 41.11 -1.84
CA THR A 76 22.87 42.53 -1.85
C THR A 76 23.77 43.07 -0.73
N ARG A 77 24.80 43.78 -1.18
CA ARG A 77 25.63 44.72 -0.43
C ARG A 77 24.96 46.09 -0.39
#